data_AF-A0A368GTK8-F1
#
_entry.id   AF-A0A368GTK8-F1
#
_cell.length_a   1.000
_cell.length_b   1.000
_cell.length_c   1.000
_cell.angle_alpha   90.00
_cell.angle_beta   90.00
_cell.angle_gamma   90.00
#
_symmetry.space_group_name_H-M   'P 1'
#
loop_
_entity.id
_entity.type
_entity.pdbx_description
1 polymer ?
#
loop_
_entity_poly.entity_id
_entity_poly.type
_entity_poly.pdbx_seq_one_letter_code
_entity_poly.pdbx_strand_id
1 'polypeptide(L)'
;MSDGCLYIAVMTIVTAHTKKAQADKLISEQFLAAELDEVENLLKEGEKKNLMDSGFFLHVVGAIGVTAGAHRLWSHRAYKANLPYRILLMIMDTTAFQNDIIEWARDHRCHHKWTDTHADPHNTNRGFFFSHMGWLLVKKHPQLKEQGKKLDLSDLFADEVLVFQRKYYHILVILFCFLLPTAIPYFTVFKIPFETKIVWRNVILFAALHLGAVIGFYQLLFVAKWPTVFWCFFLHVVGAIGVTAGAHRLWSHRAYKANLPYRILLMIMDTTAFQNDIIEWARDHRCHHKWTDTHADPHNTNRGFFFSHMGWLLVKKHPQLKEQGKKLDLSDLFADEVLVFQRKYYHILVILFCFLLPTAIPVRFWGESPLVAFYTAALFRYCFLLHSTWFINSVAHMFGYKPYDSRITPVESVWTSVTAVGEGGHNFHHTFPQDYRASEYSLKLNWTCIFIDAFAAIGWVYDRKSVSEEYIKRQCAKYGEPDKRHKWSSYL
;
A
#
# COMPACT_ATOMS: atom_id res chain seq x y z
N MET A 1 67.72 0.71 30.91
CA MET A 1 66.40 1.18 30.43
C MET A 1 66.20 0.65 29.02
N SER A 2 65.50 -0.47 28.81
CA SER A 2 64.90 -0.77 27.50
C SER A 2 63.91 -1.95 27.48
N ASP A 3 63.84 -2.83 28.49
CA ASP A 3 62.98 -4.02 28.36
C ASP A 3 61.63 -3.98 29.13
N GLY A 4 61.42 -2.98 30.00
CA GLY A 4 60.17 -2.86 30.77
C GLY A 4 59.02 -2.12 30.06
N CYS A 5 59.34 -1.19 29.15
CA CYS A 5 58.31 -0.37 28.48
C CYS A 5 57.64 -1.07 27.29
N LEU A 6 58.32 -2.02 26.65
CA LEU A 6 57.77 -2.76 25.51
C LEU A 6 56.72 -3.79 25.96
N TYR A 7 56.91 -4.42 27.12
CA TYR A 7 55.99 -5.42 27.66
C TYR A 7 54.64 -4.82 28.10
N ILE A 8 54.67 -3.61 28.68
CA ILE A 8 53.46 -2.88 29.10
C ILE A 8 52.70 -2.32 27.88
N ALA A 9 53.40 -1.85 26.84
CA ALA A 9 52.76 -1.39 25.60
C ALA A 9 52.10 -2.53 24.82
N VAL A 10 52.75 -3.70 24.72
CA VAL A 10 52.19 -4.89 24.05
C VAL A 10 50.99 -5.45 24.83
N MET A 11 51.06 -5.54 26.15
CA MET A 11 49.91 -5.95 26.97
C MET A 11 48.74 -4.96 26.87
N THR A 12 49.00 -3.65 26.80
CA THR A 12 47.93 -2.64 26.66
C THR A 12 47.26 -2.71 25.28
N ILE A 13 48.02 -2.95 24.21
CA ILE A 13 47.49 -3.13 22.84
C ILE A 13 46.72 -4.46 22.72
N VAL A 14 47.22 -5.56 23.30
CA VAL A 14 46.53 -6.86 23.32
C VAL A 14 45.26 -6.79 24.15
N THR A 15 45.25 -6.06 25.27
CA THR A 15 44.06 -5.85 26.12
C THR A 15 43.04 -4.92 25.45
N ALA A 16 43.48 -3.91 24.68
CA ALA A 16 42.60 -3.03 23.90
C ALA A 16 42.02 -3.74 22.66
N HIS A 17 42.79 -4.60 21.99
CA HIS A 17 42.29 -5.43 20.88
C HIS A 17 41.36 -6.55 21.34
N THR A 18 41.61 -7.15 22.50
CA THR A 18 40.67 -8.13 23.07
C THR A 18 39.38 -7.45 23.52
N LYS A 19 39.43 -6.28 24.19
CA LYS A 19 38.22 -5.52 24.54
C LYS A 19 37.45 -5.01 23.33
N LYS A 20 38.13 -4.58 22.26
CA LYS A 20 37.48 -4.20 20.99
C LYS A 20 36.86 -5.41 20.29
N ALA A 21 37.56 -6.55 20.22
CA ALA A 21 37.00 -7.78 19.66
C ALA A 21 35.82 -8.34 20.48
N GLN A 22 35.84 -8.15 21.81
CA GLN A 22 34.74 -8.52 22.69
C GLN A 22 33.56 -7.55 22.55
N ALA A 23 33.81 -6.26 22.39
CA ALA A 23 32.79 -5.25 22.11
C ALA A 23 32.18 -5.43 20.70
N ASP A 24 32.99 -5.67 19.67
CA ASP A 24 32.54 -5.94 18.30
C ASP A 24 31.75 -7.27 18.25
N LYS A 25 32.13 -8.26 19.05
CA LYS A 25 31.37 -9.50 19.22
C LYS A 25 30.05 -9.29 19.99
N LEU A 26 30.06 -8.50 21.07
CA LEU A 26 28.84 -8.17 21.82
C LEU A 26 27.87 -7.34 20.98
N ILE A 27 28.39 -6.38 20.21
CA ILE A 27 27.65 -5.57 19.24
C ILE A 27 27.10 -6.48 18.15
N SER A 28 27.93 -7.32 17.53
CA SER A 28 27.47 -8.30 16.53
C SER A 28 26.40 -9.25 17.07
N GLU A 29 26.53 -9.74 18.30
CA GLU A 29 25.57 -10.64 18.94
C GLU A 29 24.27 -9.92 19.33
N GLN A 30 24.36 -8.67 19.82
CA GLN A 30 23.20 -7.82 20.12
C GLN A 30 22.45 -7.40 18.86
N PHE A 31 23.15 -7.11 17.77
CA PHE A 31 22.55 -6.79 16.47
C PHE A 31 21.92 -8.02 15.81
N LEU A 32 22.58 -9.20 15.87
CA LEU A 32 21.98 -10.45 15.40
C LEU A 32 20.74 -10.84 16.23
N ALA A 33 20.81 -10.67 17.55
CA ALA A 33 19.69 -10.95 18.45
C ALA A 33 18.53 -9.99 18.21
N ALA A 34 18.80 -8.70 18.04
CA ALA A 34 17.77 -7.71 17.70
C ALA A 34 17.08 -8.03 16.36
N GLU A 35 17.82 -8.50 15.36
CA GLU A 35 17.24 -8.88 14.06
C GLU A 35 16.51 -10.23 14.10
N LEU A 36 17.01 -11.21 14.86
CA LEU A 36 16.29 -12.47 15.08
C LEU A 36 15.01 -12.24 15.88
N ASP A 37 15.04 -11.38 16.90
CA ASP A 37 13.85 -10.98 17.64
C ASP A 37 12.89 -10.20 16.75
N GLU A 38 13.38 -9.32 15.86
CA GLU A 38 12.55 -8.58 14.92
C GLU A 38 11.93 -9.49 13.86
N VAL A 39 12.71 -10.42 13.29
CA VAL A 39 12.21 -11.46 12.36
C VAL A 39 11.25 -12.39 13.07
N GLU A 40 11.55 -12.86 14.28
CA GLU A 40 10.68 -13.75 15.06
C GLU A 40 9.40 -13.01 15.47
N ASN A 41 9.46 -11.72 15.79
CA ASN A 41 8.28 -10.88 16.02
C ASN A 41 7.47 -10.69 14.74
N LEU A 42 8.11 -10.45 13.58
CA LEU A 42 7.43 -10.33 12.28
C LEU A 42 6.79 -11.66 11.85
N LEU A 43 7.45 -12.80 12.10
CA LEU A 43 6.93 -14.14 11.83
C LEU A 43 5.74 -14.46 12.77
N LYS A 44 5.88 -14.18 14.08
CA LYS A 44 4.80 -14.35 15.07
C LYS A 44 3.62 -13.42 14.81
N GLU A 45 3.86 -12.19 14.33
CA GLU A 45 2.81 -11.28 13.89
C GLU A 45 2.14 -11.76 12.60
N GLY A 46 2.91 -12.31 11.64
CA GLY A 46 2.41 -12.89 10.40
C GLY A 46 1.52 -14.12 10.61
N GLU A 47 1.94 -15.01 11.52
CA GLU A 47 1.16 -16.19 11.95
C GLU A 47 -0.12 -15.80 12.70
N LYS A 48 -0.04 -14.84 13.64
CA LYS A 48 -1.22 -14.37 14.40
C LYS A 48 -2.28 -13.66 13.54
N LYS A 49 -1.87 -13.04 12.43
CA LYS A 49 -2.75 -12.19 11.61
C LYS A 49 -3.24 -12.89 10.32
N ASN A 50 -2.96 -14.19 10.12
CA ASN A 50 -3.16 -14.86 8.81
C ASN A 50 -2.59 -14.03 7.63
N LEU A 51 -1.53 -13.24 7.90
CA LEU A 51 -1.02 -12.20 7.00
C LEU A 51 0.10 -12.67 6.08
N MET A 52 0.53 -13.93 6.19
CA MET A 52 1.52 -14.47 5.26
C MET A 52 0.85 -14.78 3.92
N ASP A 53 0.53 -13.71 3.17
CA ASP A 53 0.58 -13.82 1.73
C ASP A 53 2.02 -14.20 1.38
N SER A 54 2.17 -15.30 0.63
CA SER A 54 3.42 -15.77 0.06
C SER A 54 4.29 -14.63 -0.52
N GLY A 55 3.68 -13.60 -1.10
CA GLY A 55 4.38 -12.43 -1.64
C GLY A 55 5.09 -11.58 -0.57
N PHE A 56 4.45 -11.32 0.57
CA PHE A 56 5.08 -10.53 1.65
C PHE A 56 6.22 -11.29 2.31
N PHE A 57 6.04 -12.60 2.55
CA PHE A 57 7.10 -13.45 3.06
C PHE A 57 8.33 -13.45 2.13
N LEU A 58 8.12 -13.61 0.83
CA LEU A 58 9.20 -13.56 -0.16
C LEU A 58 9.87 -12.18 -0.22
N HIS A 59 9.12 -11.09 -0.05
CA HIS A 59 9.69 -9.75 0.03
C HIS A 59 10.64 -9.60 1.23
N VAL A 60 10.22 -10.05 2.42
CA VAL A 60 11.05 -10.02 3.63
C VAL A 60 12.30 -10.89 3.45
N VAL A 61 12.14 -12.09 2.87
CA VAL A 61 13.26 -13.00 2.57
C VAL A 61 14.28 -12.35 1.65
N GLY A 62 13.83 -11.76 0.53
CA GLY A 62 14.72 -11.05 -0.39
C GLY A 62 15.40 -9.84 0.27
N ALA A 63 14.67 -9.08 1.09
CA ALA A 63 15.22 -7.95 1.83
C ALA A 63 16.34 -8.38 2.79
N ILE A 64 16.16 -9.46 3.54
CA ILE A 64 17.20 -10.02 4.43
C ILE A 64 18.43 -10.46 3.64
N GLY A 65 18.22 -11.12 2.50
CA GLY A 65 19.30 -11.53 1.59
C GLY A 65 20.19 -10.36 1.16
N VAL A 66 19.58 -9.24 0.79
CA VAL A 66 20.30 -8.03 0.40
C VAL A 66 20.93 -7.33 1.61
N THR A 67 20.18 -7.10 2.70
CA THR A 67 20.65 -6.26 3.81
C THR A 67 21.65 -6.98 4.73
N ALA A 68 21.35 -8.18 5.18
CA ALA A 68 22.25 -8.97 6.01
C ALA A 68 23.38 -9.57 5.16
N GLY A 69 23.03 -10.14 4.00
CA GLY A 69 23.97 -10.76 3.08
C GLY A 69 24.77 -9.76 2.25
N ALA A 70 24.27 -9.41 1.06
CA ALA A 70 25.03 -8.67 0.04
C ALA A 70 25.66 -7.38 0.61
N HIS A 71 24.90 -6.64 1.41
CA HIS A 71 25.33 -5.38 1.99
C HIS A 71 26.30 -5.55 3.17
N ARG A 72 25.85 -6.10 4.30
CA ARG A 72 26.65 -6.08 5.55
C ARG A 72 27.73 -7.16 5.58
N LEU A 73 27.39 -8.40 5.24
CA LEU A 73 28.32 -9.54 5.29
C LEU A 73 29.39 -9.46 4.20
N TRP A 74 29.00 -9.27 2.94
CA TRP A 74 29.94 -9.38 1.82
C TRP A 74 30.52 -8.04 1.37
N SER A 75 29.72 -6.98 1.27
CA SER A 75 30.27 -5.68 0.83
C SER A 75 31.10 -4.99 1.91
N HIS A 76 30.61 -4.97 3.16
CA HIS A 76 31.24 -4.23 4.27
C HIS A 76 32.04 -5.08 5.26
N ARG A 77 31.93 -6.42 5.19
CA ARG A 77 32.58 -7.33 6.15
C ARG A 77 32.28 -6.99 7.62
N ALA A 78 31.06 -6.52 7.88
CA ALA A 78 30.63 -6.07 9.21
C ALA A 78 30.58 -7.22 10.23
N TYR A 79 30.41 -8.47 9.78
CA TYR A 79 30.45 -9.67 10.62
C TYR A 79 30.96 -10.87 9.81
N LYS A 80 31.22 -12.00 10.51
CA LYS A 80 31.60 -13.28 9.90
C LYS A 80 30.46 -14.28 10.04
N ALA A 81 30.24 -15.09 9.00
CA ALA A 81 29.19 -16.09 8.96
C ALA A 81 29.78 -17.47 8.65
N ASN A 82 29.23 -18.51 9.29
CA ASN A 82 29.55 -19.90 8.95
C ASN A 82 28.96 -20.28 7.58
N LEU A 83 29.39 -21.42 7.04
CA LEU A 83 28.98 -21.88 5.71
C LEU A 83 27.45 -22.04 5.56
N PRO A 84 26.71 -22.69 6.49
CA PRO A 84 25.25 -22.78 6.38
C PRO A 84 24.56 -21.43 6.29
N TYR A 85 24.98 -20.47 7.11
CA TYR A 85 24.37 -19.14 7.12
C TYR A 85 24.69 -18.34 5.85
N ARG A 86 25.91 -18.49 5.30
CA ARG A 86 26.29 -17.93 4.00
C ARG A 86 25.47 -18.49 2.85
N ILE A 87 25.24 -19.81 2.83
CA ILE A 87 24.40 -20.46 1.82
C ILE A 87 22.97 -19.95 1.92
N LEU A 88 22.42 -19.85 3.14
CA LEU A 88 21.08 -19.32 3.37
C LEU A 88 20.95 -17.90 2.82
N LEU A 89 21.83 -16.99 3.21
CA LEU A 89 21.82 -15.60 2.75
C LEU A 89 22.00 -15.47 1.24
N MET A 90 22.77 -16.35 0.61
CA MET A 90 22.94 -16.38 -0.83
C MET A 90 21.63 -16.80 -1.55
N ILE A 91 20.92 -17.80 -1.03
CA ILE A 91 19.61 -18.20 -1.57
C ILE A 91 18.61 -17.05 -1.39
N MET A 92 18.58 -16.44 -0.21
CA MET A 92 17.72 -15.29 0.08
C MET A 92 18.01 -14.11 -0.86
N ASP A 93 19.27 -13.74 -1.05
CA ASP A 93 19.68 -12.67 -1.98
C ASP A 93 19.25 -12.96 -3.42
N THR A 94 19.36 -14.22 -3.85
CA THR A 94 18.92 -14.65 -5.18
C THR A 94 17.43 -14.39 -5.41
N THR A 95 16.59 -14.47 -4.36
CA THR A 95 15.15 -14.13 -4.47
C THR A 95 14.90 -12.64 -4.74
N ALA A 96 15.86 -11.76 -4.42
CA ALA A 96 15.74 -10.31 -4.61
C ALA A 96 16.11 -9.85 -6.03
N PHE A 97 16.83 -10.69 -6.79
CA PHE A 97 17.23 -10.46 -8.19
C PHE A 97 17.89 -9.09 -8.46
N GLN A 98 18.89 -8.72 -7.64
CA GLN A 98 19.63 -7.44 -7.77
C GLN A 98 21.04 -7.60 -8.37
N ASN A 99 21.22 -8.53 -9.31
CA ASN A 99 22.52 -9.09 -9.77
C ASN A 99 23.17 -10.06 -8.76
N ASP A 100 24.25 -10.73 -9.17
CA ASP A 100 25.01 -11.61 -8.27
C ASP A 100 25.76 -10.78 -7.22
N ILE A 101 26.02 -11.37 -6.05
CA ILE A 101 26.57 -10.67 -4.89
C ILE A 101 27.93 -10.04 -5.20
N ILE A 102 28.75 -10.64 -6.06
CA ILE A 102 30.08 -10.09 -6.41
C ILE A 102 29.89 -8.79 -7.21
N GLU A 103 28.97 -8.77 -8.16
CA GLU A 103 28.65 -7.56 -8.93
C GLU A 103 27.99 -6.49 -8.06
N TRP A 104 27.02 -6.87 -7.23
CA TRP A 104 26.35 -5.98 -6.28
C TRP A 104 27.37 -5.33 -5.34
N ALA A 105 28.24 -6.13 -4.73
CA ALA A 105 29.25 -5.64 -3.79
C ALA A 105 30.31 -4.77 -4.47
N ARG A 106 30.72 -5.08 -5.70
CA ARG A 106 31.63 -4.22 -6.47
C ARG A 106 31.03 -2.84 -6.67
N ASP A 107 29.79 -2.78 -7.16
CA ASP A 107 29.12 -1.51 -7.42
C ASP A 107 28.88 -0.74 -6.11
N HIS A 108 28.49 -1.43 -5.04
CA HIS A 108 28.29 -0.83 -3.72
C HIS A 108 29.59 -0.28 -3.10
N ARG A 109 30.69 -1.02 -3.21
CA ARG A 109 32.03 -0.53 -2.80
C ARG A 109 32.46 0.68 -3.64
N CYS A 110 32.12 0.72 -4.93
CA CYS A 110 32.36 1.90 -5.77
C CYS A 110 31.55 3.11 -5.28
N HIS A 111 30.26 2.89 -5.01
CA HIS A 111 29.37 3.92 -4.49
C HIS A 111 29.89 4.55 -3.19
N HIS A 112 30.35 3.74 -2.23
CA HIS A 112 30.92 4.26 -0.98
C HIS A 112 32.26 4.99 -1.17
N LYS A 113 33.12 4.51 -2.08
CA LYS A 113 34.47 5.07 -2.23
C LYS A 113 34.50 6.35 -3.08
N TRP A 114 33.58 6.46 -4.04
CA TRP A 114 33.54 7.56 -5.00
C TRP A 114 32.16 8.21 -5.08
N THR A 115 31.47 8.29 -3.94
CA THR A 115 30.11 8.84 -3.80
C THR A 115 29.97 10.16 -4.54
N ASP A 116 28.84 10.32 -5.25
CA ASP A 116 28.46 11.55 -5.96
C ASP A 116 29.40 11.98 -7.11
N THR A 117 30.38 11.15 -7.47
CA THR A 117 31.23 11.34 -8.67
C THR A 117 30.73 10.50 -9.85
N HIS A 118 31.32 10.63 -11.05
CA HIS A 118 30.96 9.72 -12.16
C HIS A 118 31.49 8.28 -12.00
N ALA A 119 32.22 7.98 -10.92
CA ALA A 119 32.56 6.63 -10.51
C ALA A 119 31.56 6.03 -9.49
N ASP A 120 30.53 6.78 -9.10
CA ASP A 120 29.37 6.27 -8.38
C ASP A 120 28.34 5.69 -9.38
N PRO A 121 27.97 4.40 -9.28
CA PRO A 121 27.00 3.78 -10.18
C PRO A 121 25.63 4.48 -10.19
N HIS A 122 25.19 4.99 -9.05
CA HIS A 122 23.88 5.63 -8.87
C HIS A 122 24.02 7.07 -8.37
N ASN A 123 24.97 7.79 -8.97
CA ASN A 123 25.32 9.18 -8.67
C ASN A 123 24.08 10.10 -8.54
N THR A 124 23.86 10.64 -7.34
CA THR A 124 22.70 11.48 -7.03
C THR A 124 22.76 12.87 -7.68
N ASN A 125 23.95 13.36 -8.06
CA ASN A 125 24.11 14.63 -8.79
C ASN A 125 23.53 14.60 -10.20
N ARG A 126 23.18 13.41 -10.73
CA ARG A 126 22.46 13.27 -12.01
C ARG A 126 20.94 13.35 -11.85
N GLY A 127 20.45 13.66 -10.64
CA GLY A 127 19.05 13.86 -10.32
C GLY A 127 18.35 12.57 -9.87
N PHE A 128 17.19 12.75 -9.21
CA PHE A 128 16.41 11.69 -8.58
C PHE A 128 16.10 10.52 -9.52
N PHE A 129 15.67 10.81 -10.76
CA PHE A 129 15.34 9.75 -11.71
C PHE A 129 16.55 8.86 -12.02
N PHE A 130 17.75 9.46 -12.19
CA PHE A 130 18.95 8.71 -12.49
C PHE A 130 19.35 7.79 -11.32
N SER A 131 19.43 8.32 -10.10
CA SER A 131 19.85 7.55 -8.93
C SER A 131 18.82 6.49 -8.51
N HIS A 132 17.53 6.73 -8.74
CA HIS A 132 16.48 5.78 -8.39
C HIS A 132 16.39 4.58 -9.34
N MET A 133 16.47 4.81 -10.66
CA MET A 133 16.28 3.75 -11.66
C MET A 133 17.03 3.99 -12.97
N GLY A 134 17.22 5.24 -13.38
CA GLY A 134 17.79 5.59 -14.68
C GLY A 134 19.18 4.99 -14.92
N TRP A 135 20.00 4.82 -13.88
CA TRP A 135 21.33 4.21 -13.99
C TRP A 135 21.31 2.74 -14.46
N LEU A 136 20.23 2.00 -14.19
CA LEU A 136 20.05 0.61 -14.66
C LEU A 136 19.70 0.54 -16.15
N LEU A 137 19.23 1.63 -16.74
CA LEU A 137 18.72 1.70 -18.11
C LEU A 137 19.76 2.21 -19.12
N VAL A 138 20.93 2.65 -18.64
CA VAL A 138 21.99 3.23 -19.46
C VAL A 138 23.32 2.51 -19.25
N LYS A 139 24.23 2.69 -20.21
CA LYS A 139 25.60 2.18 -20.03
C LYS A 139 26.27 2.89 -18.85
N LYS A 140 26.85 2.10 -17.94
CA LYS A 140 27.71 2.57 -16.85
C LYS A 140 28.80 3.52 -17.38
N HIS A 141 29.01 4.63 -16.67
CA HIS A 141 30.01 5.64 -17.04
C HIS A 141 31.42 5.02 -17.08
N PRO A 142 32.31 5.42 -18.03
CA PRO A 142 33.65 4.84 -18.14
C PRO A 142 34.47 4.93 -16.85
N GLN A 143 34.36 6.04 -16.11
CA GLN A 143 35.07 6.22 -14.83
C GLN A 143 34.70 5.16 -13.79
N LEU A 144 33.44 4.72 -13.71
CA LEU A 144 33.05 3.61 -12.82
C LEU A 144 33.79 2.32 -13.18
N LYS A 145 33.95 2.02 -14.48
CA LYS A 145 34.66 0.82 -14.94
C LYS A 145 36.15 0.89 -14.62
N GLU A 146 36.77 2.05 -14.80
CA GLU A 146 38.19 2.26 -14.52
C GLU A 146 38.49 2.22 -13.02
N GLN A 147 37.66 2.85 -12.20
CA GLN A 147 37.84 2.86 -10.75
C GLN A 147 37.46 1.51 -10.12
N GLY A 148 36.39 0.86 -10.61
CA GLY A 148 35.98 -0.46 -10.16
C GLY A 148 37.04 -1.54 -10.36
N LYS A 149 37.88 -1.44 -11.40
CA LYS A 149 39.05 -2.33 -11.60
C LYS A 149 40.13 -2.20 -10.51
N LYS A 150 40.15 -1.08 -9.79
CA LYS A 150 41.11 -0.80 -8.71
C LYS A 150 40.60 -1.24 -7.34
N LEU A 151 39.36 -1.71 -7.24
CA LEU A 151 38.85 -2.27 -5.99
C LEU A 151 39.46 -3.66 -5.78
N ASP A 152 39.88 -3.90 -4.54
CA ASP A 152 40.16 -5.26 -4.11
C ASP A 152 38.82 -5.99 -3.89
N LEU A 153 38.63 -7.05 -4.66
CA LEU A 153 37.50 -7.98 -4.56
C LEU A 153 37.99 -9.41 -4.31
N SER A 154 39.30 -9.59 -4.03
CA SER A 154 39.90 -10.92 -3.83
C SER A 154 39.20 -11.71 -2.73
N ASP A 155 38.73 -11.01 -1.70
CA ASP A 155 37.93 -11.55 -0.61
C ASP A 155 36.58 -12.13 -1.06
N LEU A 156 35.96 -11.56 -2.09
CA LEU A 156 34.70 -12.04 -2.66
C LEU A 156 34.94 -13.24 -3.59
N PHE A 157 36.02 -13.20 -4.38
CA PHE A 157 36.37 -14.31 -5.28
C PHE A 157 36.98 -15.52 -4.54
N ALA A 158 37.49 -15.34 -3.33
CA ALA A 158 37.90 -16.43 -2.44
C ALA A 158 36.72 -17.12 -1.74
N ASP A 159 35.52 -16.53 -1.77
CA ASP A 159 34.31 -17.09 -1.18
C ASP A 159 33.62 -18.04 -2.18
N GLU A 160 33.76 -19.35 -1.97
CA GLU A 160 33.19 -20.39 -2.85
C GLU A 160 31.67 -20.28 -3.01
N VAL A 161 30.94 -19.77 -2.00
CA VAL A 161 29.48 -19.59 -2.08
C VAL A 161 29.14 -18.50 -3.10
N LEU A 162 29.90 -17.41 -3.11
CA LEU A 162 29.71 -16.33 -4.07
C LEU A 162 30.09 -16.74 -5.49
N VAL A 163 31.20 -17.46 -5.64
CA VAL A 163 31.63 -18.00 -6.93
C VAL A 163 30.59 -18.98 -7.48
N PHE A 164 30.01 -19.82 -6.61
CA PHE A 164 28.92 -20.71 -6.97
C PHE A 164 27.67 -19.94 -7.43
N GLN A 165 27.21 -18.95 -6.65
CA GLN A 165 26.05 -18.14 -7.01
C GLN A 165 26.27 -17.46 -8.36
N ARG A 166 27.42 -16.82 -8.56
CA ARG A 166 27.76 -16.13 -9.82
C ARG A 166 27.76 -17.09 -11.01
N LYS A 167 28.32 -18.30 -10.85
CA LYS A 167 28.38 -19.31 -11.92
C LYS A 167 26.98 -19.80 -12.34
N TYR A 168 26.05 -19.92 -11.41
CA TYR A 168 24.71 -20.46 -11.65
C TYR A 168 23.59 -19.41 -11.54
N TYR A 169 23.94 -18.12 -11.55
CA TYR A 169 23.05 -17.03 -11.14
C TYR A 169 21.70 -17.05 -11.87
N HIS A 170 21.71 -17.15 -13.20
CA HIS A 170 20.48 -17.15 -13.98
C HIS A 170 19.58 -18.36 -13.69
N ILE A 171 20.16 -19.54 -13.45
CA ILE A 171 19.39 -20.75 -13.10
C ILE A 171 18.77 -20.58 -11.72
N LEU A 172 19.56 -20.09 -10.75
CA LEU A 172 19.11 -19.86 -9.39
C LEU A 172 18.02 -18.78 -9.34
N VAL A 173 18.14 -17.68 -10.11
CA VAL A 173 17.10 -16.65 -10.22
C VAL A 173 15.82 -17.21 -10.83
N ILE A 174 15.89 -17.96 -11.93
CA ILE A 174 14.72 -18.60 -12.54
C ILE A 174 14.01 -19.49 -11.50
N LEU A 175 14.76 -20.26 -10.72
CA LEU A 175 14.21 -21.14 -9.70
C LEU A 175 13.61 -20.38 -8.51
N PHE A 176 14.39 -19.51 -7.86
CA PHE A 176 14.05 -18.92 -6.56
C PHE A 176 13.28 -17.60 -6.66
N CYS A 177 13.44 -16.83 -7.73
CA CYS A 177 12.70 -15.57 -7.92
C CYS A 177 11.39 -15.76 -8.72
N PHE A 178 11.33 -16.76 -9.61
CA PHE A 178 10.18 -16.95 -10.50
C PHE A 178 9.43 -18.27 -10.27
N LEU A 179 10.08 -19.43 -10.47
CA LEU A 179 9.38 -20.72 -10.48
C LEU A 179 8.83 -21.12 -9.11
N LEU A 180 9.67 -21.16 -8.06
CA LEU A 180 9.24 -21.56 -6.72
C LEU A 180 8.19 -20.60 -6.14
N PRO A 181 8.37 -19.26 -6.20
CA PRO A 181 7.33 -18.30 -5.81
C PRO A 181 6.00 -18.48 -6.52
N THR A 182 5.99 -18.94 -7.77
CA THR A 182 4.77 -19.16 -8.54
C THR A 182 4.15 -20.52 -8.25
N ALA A 183 4.99 -21.56 -8.11
CA ALA A 183 4.54 -22.94 -7.91
C ALA A 183 4.07 -23.21 -6.48
N ILE A 184 4.73 -22.65 -5.46
CA ILE A 184 4.38 -22.90 -4.06
C ILE A 184 2.93 -22.51 -3.78
N PRO A 185 2.46 -21.28 -4.10
CA PRO A 185 1.06 -20.93 -3.95
C PRO A 185 0.13 -21.84 -4.76
N TYR A 186 0.52 -22.25 -5.97
CA TYR A 186 -0.27 -23.12 -6.83
C TYR A 186 -0.56 -24.50 -6.20
N PHE A 187 0.38 -25.04 -5.42
CA PHE A 187 0.22 -26.32 -4.71
C PHE A 187 -0.31 -26.18 -3.27
N THR A 188 -0.17 -25.01 -2.65
CA THR A 188 -0.66 -24.73 -1.29
C THR A 188 -2.00 -23.98 -1.25
N VAL A 189 -2.66 -23.76 -2.40
CA VAL A 189 -4.03 -23.25 -2.41
C VAL A 189 -4.92 -24.20 -1.61
N PHE A 190 -5.22 -23.81 -0.36
CA PHE A 190 -6.35 -24.31 0.40
C PHE A 190 -7.51 -24.42 -0.59
N LYS A 191 -8.05 -25.63 -0.81
CA LYS A 191 -9.19 -25.84 -1.70
C LYS A 191 -10.29 -24.85 -1.35
N ILE A 192 -10.35 -23.72 -2.05
CA ILE A 192 -11.48 -22.81 -1.95
C ILE A 192 -12.65 -23.62 -2.53
N PRO A 193 -13.74 -23.85 -1.79
CA PRO A 193 -14.83 -24.72 -2.24
C PRO A 193 -15.53 -24.23 -3.52
N PHE A 194 -15.17 -23.04 -4.00
CA PHE A 194 -15.78 -22.35 -5.13
C PHE A 194 -14.73 -21.93 -6.16
N GLU A 195 -14.86 -22.46 -7.38
CA GLU A 195 -14.08 -22.02 -8.53
C GLU A 195 -14.62 -20.66 -9.03
N THR A 196 -13.80 -19.61 -8.90
CA THR A 196 -14.19 -18.27 -9.37
C THR A 196 -14.10 -18.17 -10.88
N LYS A 197 -15.20 -17.78 -11.52
CA LYS A 197 -15.25 -17.51 -12.97
C LYS A 197 -14.82 -16.07 -13.26
N ILE A 198 -13.79 -15.92 -14.09
CA ILE A 198 -13.29 -14.61 -14.55
C ILE A 198 -14.32 -13.94 -15.47
N VAL A 199 -14.49 -12.64 -15.32
CA VAL A 199 -15.31 -11.78 -16.18
C VAL A 199 -14.37 -11.00 -17.10
N TRP A 200 -13.99 -11.61 -18.22
CA TRP A 200 -12.97 -11.06 -19.14
C TRP A 200 -13.29 -9.65 -19.67
N ARG A 201 -14.57 -9.32 -19.84
CA ARG A 201 -14.99 -7.95 -20.17
C ARG A 201 -14.45 -6.93 -19.15
N ASN A 202 -14.58 -7.22 -17.86
CA ASN A 202 -14.12 -6.32 -16.81
C ASN A 202 -12.59 -6.26 -16.80
N VAL A 203 -11.92 -7.40 -16.98
CA VAL A 203 -10.45 -7.45 -17.08
C VAL A 203 -9.94 -6.53 -18.20
N ILE A 204 -10.52 -6.62 -19.39
CA ILE A 204 -10.14 -5.79 -20.55
C ILE A 204 -10.40 -4.30 -20.27
N LEU A 205 -11.57 -3.96 -19.73
CA LEU A 205 -11.93 -2.57 -19.43
C LEU A 205 -11.03 -1.96 -18.35
N PHE A 206 -10.72 -2.71 -17.28
CA PHE A 206 -9.79 -2.25 -16.26
C PHE A 206 -8.38 -2.14 -16.82
N ALA A 207 -7.90 -3.10 -17.62
CA ALA A 207 -6.59 -3.00 -18.26
C ALA A 207 -6.48 -1.74 -19.16
N ALA A 208 -7.51 -1.46 -19.97
CA ALA A 208 -7.58 -0.25 -20.79
C ALA A 208 -7.62 1.03 -19.96
N LEU A 209 -8.39 1.05 -18.85
CA LEU A 209 -8.43 2.17 -17.91
C LEU A 209 -7.05 2.44 -17.31
N HIS A 210 -6.35 1.41 -16.83
CA HIS A 210 -5.03 1.58 -16.22
C HIS A 210 -3.99 2.04 -17.24
N LEU A 211 -4.02 1.52 -18.47
CA LEU A 211 -3.15 2.00 -19.55
C LEU A 211 -3.41 3.48 -19.85
N GLY A 212 -4.68 3.88 -19.98
CA GLY A 212 -5.06 5.28 -20.15
C GLY A 212 -4.65 6.15 -18.96
N ALA A 213 -4.76 5.63 -17.73
CA ALA A 213 -4.33 6.33 -16.53
C ALA A 213 -2.81 6.53 -16.48
N VAL A 214 -2.00 5.57 -16.94
CA VAL A 214 -0.53 5.73 -17.04
C VAL A 214 -0.19 6.85 -18.03
N ILE A 215 -0.86 6.90 -19.18
CA ILE A 215 -0.71 8.00 -20.15
C ILE A 215 -1.11 9.33 -19.51
N GLY A 216 -2.26 9.35 -18.82
CA GLY A 216 -2.77 10.52 -18.11
C GLY A 216 -1.84 10.99 -17.00
N PHE A 217 -1.23 10.08 -16.24
CA PHE A 217 -0.27 10.42 -15.19
C PHE A 217 0.99 11.09 -15.77
N TYR A 218 1.54 10.52 -16.84
CA TYR A 218 2.66 11.13 -17.57
C TYR A 218 2.29 12.54 -18.06
N GLN A 219 1.12 12.69 -18.69
CA GLN A 219 0.65 13.98 -19.17
C GLN A 219 0.42 14.97 -18.03
N LEU A 220 -0.13 14.53 -16.90
CA LEU A 220 -0.37 15.37 -15.73
C LEU A 220 0.93 15.98 -15.19
N LEU A 221 2.01 15.20 -15.17
CA LEU A 221 3.31 15.62 -14.65
C LEU A 221 4.11 16.51 -15.62
N PHE A 222 4.03 16.24 -16.92
CA PHE A 222 4.97 16.82 -17.89
C PHE A 222 4.35 17.66 -18.99
N VAL A 223 3.02 17.60 -19.20
CA VAL A 223 2.35 18.17 -20.38
C VAL A 223 1.18 19.09 -20.01
N ALA A 224 0.38 18.69 -19.03
CA ALA A 224 -0.87 19.37 -18.68
C ALA A 224 -0.62 20.78 -18.17
N LYS A 225 -1.53 21.70 -18.51
CA LYS A 225 -1.53 23.05 -17.94
C LYS A 225 -1.89 22.97 -16.45
N TRP A 226 -1.33 23.87 -15.65
CA TRP A 226 -1.62 23.96 -14.21
C TRP A 226 -3.12 23.99 -13.86
N PRO A 227 -4.00 24.73 -14.57
CA PRO A 227 -5.44 24.67 -14.31
C PRO A 227 -6.03 23.26 -14.48
N THR A 228 -5.54 22.46 -15.44
CA THR A 228 -5.94 21.06 -15.62
C THR A 228 -5.50 20.21 -14.42
N VAL A 229 -4.30 20.43 -13.90
CA VAL A 229 -3.80 19.74 -12.71
C VAL A 229 -4.69 20.02 -11.49
N PHE A 230 -5.01 21.30 -11.24
CA PHE A 230 -5.92 21.68 -10.15
C PHE A 230 -7.33 21.14 -10.36
N TRP A 231 -7.83 21.13 -11.60
CA TRP A 231 -9.13 20.57 -11.96
C TRP A 231 -9.21 19.06 -11.69
N CYS A 232 -8.16 18.30 -12.04
CA CYS A 232 -8.05 16.88 -11.71
C CYS A 232 -8.14 16.65 -10.19
N PHE A 233 -7.37 17.41 -9.41
CA PHE A 233 -7.38 17.29 -7.94
C PHE A 233 -8.75 17.66 -7.35
N PHE A 234 -9.35 18.75 -7.82
CA PHE A 234 -10.68 19.17 -7.42
C PHE A 234 -11.73 18.07 -7.69
N LEU A 235 -11.76 17.51 -8.90
CA LEU A 235 -12.69 16.44 -9.24
C LEU A 235 -12.43 15.14 -8.47
N HIS A 236 -11.19 14.86 -8.09
CA HIS A 236 -10.86 13.74 -7.22
C HIS A 236 -11.52 13.92 -5.84
N VAL A 237 -11.36 15.11 -5.22
CA VAL A 237 -12.00 15.42 -3.93
C VAL A 237 -13.53 15.40 -4.03
N VAL A 238 -14.08 15.96 -5.10
CA VAL A 238 -15.54 15.94 -5.37
C VAL A 238 -16.05 14.51 -5.44
N GLY A 239 -15.42 13.64 -6.22
CA GLY A 239 -15.81 12.24 -6.32
C GLY A 239 -15.65 11.49 -4.99
N ALA A 240 -14.56 11.74 -4.27
CA ALA A 240 -14.33 11.14 -2.96
C ALA A 240 -15.44 11.52 -1.96
N ILE A 241 -15.78 12.81 -1.84
CA ILE A 241 -16.88 13.27 -0.97
C ILE A 241 -18.22 12.68 -1.40
N GLY A 242 -18.47 12.53 -2.71
CA GLY A 242 -19.67 11.86 -3.22
C GLY A 242 -19.83 10.44 -2.67
N VAL A 243 -18.75 9.67 -2.66
CA VAL A 243 -18.74 8.31 -2.09
C VAL A 243 -18.84 8.35 -0.57
N THR A 244 -18.00 9.14 0.11
CA THR A 244 -17.88 9.10 1.57
C THR A 244 -19.05 9.78 2.29
N ALA A 245 -19.40 11.01 1.92
CA ALA A 245 -20.55 11.69 2.52
C ALA A 245 -21.87 11.10 2.02
N GLY A 246 -21.94 10.71 0.75
CA GLY A 246 -23.13 10.16 0.11
C GLY A 246 -23.28 8.66 0.26
N ALA A 247 -22.75 7.90 -0.69
CA ALA A 247 -23.00 6.45 -0.82
C ALA A 247 -22.77 5.72 0.51
N HIS A 248 -21.72 6.10 1.23
CA HIS A 248 -21.30 5.51 2.49
C HIS A 248 -22.09 6.01 3.71
N ARG A 249 -21.83 7.23 4.19
CA ARG A 249 -22.37 7.70 5.48
C ARG A 249 -23.87 8.01 5.43
N LEU A 250 -24.36 8.61 4.35
CA LEU A 250 -25.77 8.96 4.20
C LEU A 250 -26.64 7.75 3.86
N TRP A 251 -26.37 7.09 2.72
CA TRP A 251 -27.29 6.09 2.18
C TRP A 251 -27.02 4.67 2.71
N SER A 252 -25.76 4.26 2.88
CA SER A 252 -25.47 2.92 3.42
C SER A 252 -25.76 2.81 4.91
N HIS A 253 -25.31 3.80 5.69
CA HIS A 253 -25.32 3.77 7.16
C HIS A 253 -26.40 4.59 7.83
N ARG A 254 -27.08 5.49 7.09
CA ARG A 254 -28.10 6.40 7.63
C ARG A 254 -27.56 7.18 8.84
N ALA A 255 -26.31 7.63 8.75
CA ALA A 255 -25.60 8.27 9.85
C ALA A 255 -26.04 9.72 10.09
N TYR A 256 -26.71 10.33 9.11
CA TYR A 256 -27.36 11.63 9.20
C TYR A 256 -28.54 11.71 8.21
N LYS A 257 -29.31 12.80 8.28
CA LYS A 257 -30.38 13.11 7.32
C LYS A 257 -30.05 14.37 6.54
N ALA A 258 -30.57 14.45 5.31
CA ALA A 258 -30.33 15.58 4.44
C ALA A 258 -31.56 15.99 3.63
N ASN A 259 -31.65 17.27 3.32
CA ASN A 259 -32.70 17.81 2.45
C ASN A 259 -32.48 17.42 0.98
N LEU A 260 -33.46 17.71 0.11
CA LEU A 260 -33.41 17.35 -1.31
C LEU A 260 -32.22 17.98 -2.07
N PRO A 261 -31.92 19.30 -1.94
CA PRO A 261 -30.75 19.90 -2.61
C PRO A 261 -29.43 19.20 -2.31
N TYR A 262 -29.17 18.87 -1.03
CA TYR A 262 -27.95 18.19 -0.64
C TYR A 262 -27.88 16.75 -1.17
N ARG A 263 -29.00 16.02 -1.17
CA ARG A 263 -29.07 14.67 -1.77
C ARG A 263 -28.77 14.68 -3.26
N ILE A 264 -29.32 15.65 -4.01
CA ILE A 264 -29.04 15.82 -5.44
C ILE A 264 -27.55 16.15 -5.66
N LEU A 265 -26.99 17.06 -4.87
CA LEU A 265 -25.57 17.42 -4.92
C LEU A 265 -24.70 16.17 -4.75
N LEU A 266 -24.90 15.41 -3.66
CA LEU A 266 -24.12 14.20 -3.39
C LEU A 266 -24.30 13.13 -4.46
N MET A 267 -25.48 12.98 -5.04
CA MET A 267 -25.70 12.05 -6.16
C MET A 267 -24.86 12.41 -7.39
N ILE A 268 -24.76 13.70 -7.72
CA ILE A 268 -23.91 14.16 -8.84
C ILE A 268 -22.43 13.93 -8.52
N MET A 269 -22.01 14.24 -7.29
CA MET A 269 -20.65 14.02 -6.82
C MET A 269 -20.27 12.53 -6.86
N ASP A 270 -21.14 11.65 -6.37
CA ASP A 270 -20.96 10.19 -6.42
C ASP A 270 -20.89 9.68 -7.86
N THR A 271 -21.73 10.23 -8.75
CA THR A 271 -21.72 9.84 -10.16
C THR A 271 -20.40 10.19 -10.87
N THR A 272 -19.69 11.21 -10.39
CA THR A 272 -18.32 11.54 -10.84
C THR A 272 -17.29 10.48 -10.44
N ALA A 273 -17.57 9.71 -9.39
CA ALA A 273 -16.72 8.63 -8.89
C ALA A 273 -16.87 7.31 -9.67
N PHE A 274 -18.03 7.08 -10.30
CA PHE A 274 -18.35 5.92 -11.13
C PHE A 274 -18.06 4.56 -10.43
N GLN A 275 -18.63 4.36 -9.23
CA GLN A 275 -18.43 3.13 -8.42
C GLN A 275 -19.66 2.20 -8.36
N ASN A 276 -20.46 2.20 -9.42
CA ASN A 276 -21.85 1.69 -9.52
C ASN A 276 -22.89 2.67 -8.94
N ASP A 277 -24.16 2.46 -9.28
CA ASP A 277 -25.24 3.29 -8.72
C ASP A 277 -25.31 3.12 -7.20
N ILE A 278 -25.72 4.19 -6.50
CA ILE A 278 -25.71 4.25 -5.03
C ILE A 278 -26.50 3.09 -4.40
N ILE A 279 -27.58 2.61 -5.03
CA ILE A 279 -28.37 1.50 -4.49
C ILE A 279 -27.55 0.19 -4.55
N GLU A 280 -26.86 -0.08 -5.65
CA GLU A 280 -25.95 -1.23 -5.74
C GLU A 280 -24.76 -1.09 -4.78
N TRP A 281 -24.13 0.08 -4.73
CA TRP A 281 -23.01 0.36 -3.83
C TRP A 281 -23.42 0.12 -2.37
N ALA A 282 -24.54 0.69 -1.94
CA ALA A 282 -25.02 0.57 -0.57
C ALA A 282 -25.47 -0.85 -0.20
N ARG A 283 -26.06 -1.60 -1.14
CA ARG A 283 -26.36 -3.03 -0.92
C ARG A 283 -25.07 -3.81 -0.65
N ASP A 284 -24.06 -3.65 -1.50
CA ASP A 284 -22.81 -4.38 -1.36
C ASP A 284 -22.08 -3.95 -0.06
N HIS A 285 -22.11 -2.67 0.29
CA HIS A 285 -21.53 -2.15 1.52
C HIS A 285 -22.24 -2.66 2.78
N ARG A 286 -23.58 -2.73 2.77
CA ARG A 286 -24.36 -3.35 3.86
C ARG A 286 -24.04 -4.84 4.02
N CYS A 287 -23.82 -5.55 2.91
CA CYS A 287 -23.33 -6.94 2.97
C CYS A 287 -21.95 -7.02 3.61
N HIS A 288 -21.03 -6.15 3.18
CA HIS A 288 -19.67 -6.08 3.72
C HIS A 288 -19.65 -5.88 5.24
N HIS A 289 -20.45 -4.95 5.78
CA HIS A 289 -20.53 -4.76 7.23
C HIS A 289 -21.18 -5.92 7.98
N LYS A 290 -22.22 -6.54 7.42
CA LYS A 290 -22.98 -7.57 8.13
C LYS A 290 -22.29 -8.93 8.14
N TRP A 291 -21.51 -9.22 7.10
CA TRP A 291 -20.86 -10.51 6.91
C TRP A 291 -19.38 -10.38 6.55
N THR A 292 -18.70 -9.39 7.13
CA THR A 292 -17.28 -9.09 6.91
C THR A 292 -16.43 -10.35 6.93
N ASP A 293 -15.50 -10.47 5.98
CA ASP A 293 -14.54 -11.57 5.86
C ASP A 293 -15.13 -12.99 5.63
N THR A 294 -16.43 -13.09 5.35
CA THR A 294 -17.08 -14.35 4.91
C THR A 294 -17.26 -14.39 3.39
N HIS A 295 -17.78 -15.48 2.81
CA HIS A 295 -18.10 -15.49 1.38
C HIS A 295 -19.33 -14.65 0.99
N ALA A 296 -20.02 -14.06 1.97
CA ALA A 296 -21.06 -13.06 1.75
C ALA A 296 -20.55 -11.62 1.78
N ASP A 297 -19.25 -11.42 2.01
CA ASP A 297 -18.56 -10.14 1.83
C ASP A 297 -18.10 -9.99 0.36
N PRO A 298 -18.50 -8.91 -0.36
CA PRO A 298 -18.06 -8.68 -1.74
C PRO A 298 -16.55 -8.66 -1.94
N HIS A 299 -15.81 -8.12 -0.96
CA HIS A 299 -14.36 -7.91 -1.05
C HIS A 299 -13.63 -8.56 0.14
N ASN A 300 -14.10 -9.76 0.51
CA ASN A 300 -13.55 -10.60 1.57
C ASN A 300 -12.01 -10.62 1.61
N THR A 301 -11.45 -10.12 2.71
CA THR A 301 -10.00 -9.93 2.86
C THR A 301 -9.24 -11.24 3.12
N ASN A 302 -9.92 -12.30 3.59
CA ASN A 302 -9.36 -13.66 3.68
C ASN A 302 -9.00 -14.26 2.32
N ARG A 303 -9.37 -13.62 1.21
CA ARG A 303 -8.98 -14.01 -0.16
C ARG A 303 -7.74 -13.28 -0.67
N GLY A 304 -7.06 -12.54 0.21
CA GLY A 304 -5.82 -11.84 -0.08
C GLY A 304 -6.00 -10.39 -0.53
N PHE A 305 -4.87 -9.68 -0.56
CA PHE A 305 -4.82 -8.25 -0.87
C PHE A 305 -5.37 -7.94 -2.27
N PHE A 306 -4.93 -8.67 -3.29
CA PHE A 306 -5.36 -8.40 -4.67
C PHE A 306 -6.88 -8.57 -4.83
N PHE A 307 -7.46 -9.61 -4.20
CA PHE A 307 -8.89 -9.86 -4.29
C PHE A 307 -9.69 -8.72 -3.65
N SER A 308 -9.36 -8.34 -2.42
CA SER A 308 -10.05 -7.26 -1.68
C SER A 308 -9.85 -5.88 -2.31
N HIS A 309 -8.68 -5.62 -2.91
CA HIS A 309 -8.40 -4.36 -3.59
C HIS A 309 -9.18 -4.23 -4.90
N MET A 310 -8.99 -5.14 -5.87
CA MET A 310 -9.64 -5.02 -7.19
C MET A 310 -10.10 -6.34 -7.80
N GLY A 311 -9.54 -7.48 -7.38
CA GLY A 311 -9.82 -8.79 -7.96
C GLY A 311 -11.29 -9.21 -7.86
N TRP A 312 -12.00 -8.76 -6.82
CA TRP A 312 -13.44 -8.99 -6.66
C TRP A 312 -14.30 -8.40 -7.79
N LEU A 313 -13.82 -7.36 -8.46
CA LEU A 313 -14.48 -6.73 -9.62
C LEU A 313 -14.22 -7.51 -10.93
N LEU A 314 -13.22 -8.39 -10.95
CA LEU A 314 -12.78 -9.12 -12.13
C LEU A 314 -13.40 -10.51 -12.25
N VAL A 315 -14.12 -10.96 -11.22
CA VAL A 315 -14.72 -12.30 -11.16
C VAL A 315 -16.20 -12.24 -10.84
N LYS A 316 -16.91 -13.35 -11.07
CA LYS A 316 -18.30 -13.47 -10.63
C LYS A 316 -18.36 -13.49 -9.10
N LYS A 317 -19.25 -12.66 -8.54
CA LYS A 317 -19.64 -12.65 -7.13
C LYS A 317 -20.00 -14.06 -6.63
N HIS A 318 -19.55 -14.40 -5.43
CA HIS A 318 -19.84 -15.69 -4.79
C HIS A 318 -21.36 -15.86 -4.60
N PRO A 319 -21.93 -17.09 -4.74
CA PRO A 319 -23.37 -17.31 -4.58
C PRO A 319 -23.92 -16.86 -3.22
N GLN A 320 -23.16 -17.05 -2.14
CA GLN A 320 -23.59 -16.63 -0.79
C GLN A 320 -23.81 -15.11 -0.69
N LEU A 321 -23.01 -14.27 -1.36
CA LEU A 321 -23.26 -12.83 -1.40
C LEU A 321 -24.63 -12.50 -1.99
N LYS A 322 -25.05 -13.21 -3.05
CA LYS A 322 -26.37 -13.02 -3.66
C LYS A 322 -27.49 -13.51 -2.75
N GLU A 323 -27.28 -14.63 -2.06
CA GLU A 323 -28.27 -15.20 -1.15
C GLU A 323 -28.47 -14.29 0.08
N GLN A 324 -27.39 -13.87 0.73
CA GLN A 324 -27.44 -13.01 1.90
C GLN A 324 -27.87 -11.59 1.56
N GLY A 325 -27.45 -11.04 0.42
CA GLY A 325 -27.86 -9.72 -0.04
C GLY A 325 -29.37 -9.59 -0.27
N LYS A 326 -30.08 -10.67 -0.62
CA LYS A 326 -31.56 -10.68 -0.71
C LYS A 326 -32.25 -10.53 0.64
N LYS A 327 -31.55 -10.81 1.74
CA LYS A 327 -32.07 -10.70 3.12
C LYS A 327 -31.86 -9.30 3.71
N LEU A 328 -31.20 -8.39 2.98
CA LEU A 328 -31.07 -7.00 3.39
C LEU A 328 -32.34 -6.23 3.08
N ASP A 329 -32.77 -5.40 4.03
CA ASP A 329 -33.77 -4.37 3.75
C ASP A 329 -33.10 -3.21 2.99
N LEU A 330 -33.61 -2.92 1.80
CA LEU A 330 -33.19 -1.83 0.93
C LEU A 330 -34.37 -0.89 0.61
N SER A 331 -35.52 -1.05 1.29
CA SER A 331 -36.74 -0.28 1.01
C SER A 331 -36.50 1.22 1.13
N ASP A 332 -35.64 1.64 2.05
CA ASP A 332 -35.22 3.03 2.23
C ASP A 332 -34.50 3.61 1.01
N LEU A 333 -33.66 2.80 0.34
CA LEU A 333 -32.91 3.24 -0.84
C LEU A 333 -33.81 3.38 -2.06
N PHE A 334 -34.78 2.47 -2.21
CA PHE A 334 -35.75 2.52 -3.31
C PHE A 334 -36.87 3.55 -3.07
N ALA A 335 -37.11 3.97 -1.83
CA ALA A 335 -38.02 5.06 -1.51
C ALA A 335 -37.42 6.45 -1.78
N ASP A 336 -36.09 6.56 -1.93
CA ASP A 336 -35.43 7.83 -2.28
C ASP A 336 -35.44 8.06 -3.80
N GLU A 337 -36.30 8.98 -4.25
CA GLU A 337 -36.45 9.33 -5.67
C GLU A 337 -35.15 9.78 -6.34
N VAL A 338 -34.20 10.38 -5.58
CA VAL A 338 -32.90 10.79 -6.12
C VAL A 338 -32.08 9.56 -6.52
N LEU A 339 -32.12 8.50 -5.72
CA LEU A 339 -31.39 7.26 -6.00
C LEU A 339 -32.02 6.48 -7.15
N VAL A 340 -33.35 6.41 -7.16
CA VAL A 340 -34.09 5.78 -8.26
C VAL A 340 -33.83 6.51 -9.58
N PHE A 341 -33.80 7.84 -9.56
CA PHE A 341 -33.40 8.65 -10.72
C PHE A 341 -31.97 8.34 -11.17
N GLN A 342 -31.00 8.37 -10.25
CA GLN A 342 -29.60 8.08 -10.57
C GLN A 342 -29.48 6.70 -11.22
N ARG A 343 -30.08 5.67 -10.61
CA ARG A 343 -30.05 4.29 -11.12
C ARG A 343 -30.67 4.18 -12.52
N LYS A 344 -31.80 4.84 -12.77
CA LYS A 344 -32.48 4.83 -14.07
C LYS A 344 -31.64 5.44 -15.19
N TYR A 345 -30.91 6.51 -14.89
CA TYR A 345 -30.11 7.26 -15.88
C TYR A 345 -28.60 7.07 -15.73
N TYR A 346 -28.17 6.07 -14.96
CA TYR A 346 -26.82 5.96 -14.42
C TYR A 346 -25.73 6.06 -15.50
N HIS A 347 -25.87 5.31 -16.60
CA HIS A 347 -24.88 5.32 -17.67
C HIS A 347 -24.77 6.68 -18.37
N ILE A 348 -25.89 7.39 -18.58
CA ILE A 348 -25.90 8.72 -19.19
C ILE A 348 -25.20 9.71 -18.25
N LEU A 349 -25.55 9.67 -16.96
CA LEU A 349 -24.98 10.56 -15.95
C LEU A 349 -23.47 10.30 -15.76
N VAL A 350 -23.03 9.04 -15.74
CA VAL A 350 -21.60 8.68 -15.67
C VAL A 350 -20.84 9.20 -16.89
N ILE A 351 -21.35 9.00 -18.11
CA ILE A 351 -20.72 9.54 -19.33
C ILE A 351 -20.58 11.06 -19.21
N LEU A 352 -21.61 11.74 -18.71
CA LEU A 352 -21.61 13.18 -18.56
C LEU A 352 -20.62 13.66 -17.48
N PHE A 353 -20.74 13.17 -16.24
CA PHE A 353 -20.05 13.71 -15.07
C PHE A 353 -18.67 13.10 -14.82
N CYS A 354 -18.43 11.84 -15.19
CA CYS A 354 -17.14 11.18 -14.98
C CYS A 354 -16.18 11.36 -16.18
N PHE A 355 -16.70 11.55 -17.39
CA PHE A 355 -15.88 11.60 -18.61
C PHE A 355 -16.03 12.89 -19.43
N LEU A 356 -17.24 13.24 -19.85
CA LEU A 356 -17.47 14.33 -20.80
C LEU A 356 -17.18 15.70 -20.21
N LEU A 357 -17.81 16.07 -19.09
CA LEU A 357 -17.58 17.36 -18.43
C LEU A 357 -16.15 17.51 -17.90
N PRO A 358 -15.55 16.49 -17.24
CA PRO A 358 -14.14 16.55 -16.85
C PRO A 358 -13.19 16.85 -18.01
N THR A 359 -13.52 16.39 -19.23
CA THR A 359 -12.72 16.62 -20.44
C THR A 359 -13.05 17.96 -21.10
N ALA A 360 -14.33 18.29 -21.26
CA ALA A 360 -14.79 19.45 -22.03
C ALA A 360 -14.48 20.79 -21.34
N ILE A 361 -14.55 20.84 -20.00
CA ILE A 361 -14.27 22.05 -19.23
C ILE A 361 -12.83 22.54 -19.46
N PRO A 362 -11.78 21.71 -19.29
CA PRO A 362 -10.41 22.11 -19.60
C PRO A 362 -10.19 22.63 -21.01
N VAL A 363 -10.78 21.93 -21.99
CA VAL A 363 -10.68 22.30 -23.40
C VAL A 363 -11.32 23.66 -23.64
N ARG A 364 -12.49 23.91 -23.08
CA ARG A 364 -13.27 25.12 -23.35
C ARG A 364 -12.77 26.36 -22.61
N PHE A 365 -12.34 26.23 -21.36
CA PHE A 365 -12.11 27.37 -20.48
C PHE A 365 -10.65 27.80 -20.37
N TRP A 366 -9.69 26.89 -20.54
CA TRP A 366 -8.26 27.24 -20.53
C TRP A 366 -7.48 26.63 -21.70
N GLY A 367 -8.19 26.16 -22.73
CA GLY A 367 -7.63 25.71 -24.00
C GLY A 367 -6.71 24.51 -23.88
N GLU A 368 -7.01 23.57 -22.97
CA GLU A 368 -6.27 22.31 -22.88
C GLU A 368 -6.48 21.45 -24.13
N SER A 369 -5.49 20.61 -24.47
CA SER A 369 -5.67 19.62 -25.53
C SER A 369 -6.77 18.62 -25.14
N PRO A 370 -7.72 18.26 -26.05
CA PRO A 370 -8.75 17.28 -25.75
C PRO A 370 -8.22 15.93 -25.27
N LEU A 371 -7.10 15.46 -25.85
CA LEU A 371 -6.47 14.20 -25.42
C LEU A 371 -5.83 14.34 -24.04
N VAL A 372 -5.14 15.46 -23.77
CA VAL A 372 -4.55 15.70 -22.45
C VAL A 372 -5.65 15.76 -21.38
N ALA A 373 -6.71 16.53 -21.62
CA ALA A 373 -7.85 16.64 -20.71
C ALA A 373 -8.54 15.29 -20.48
N PHE A 374 -8.73 14.48 -21.52
CA PHE A 374 -9.37 13.18 -21.41
C PHE A 374 -8.54 12.18 -20.60
N TYR A 375 -7.25 12.02 -20.93
CA TYR A 375 -6.40 11.07 -20.21
C TYR A 375 -6.11 11.53 -18.77
N THR A 376 -5.99 12.84 -18.51
CA THR A 376 -5.74 13.38 -17.16
C THR A 376 -7.02 13.47 -16.32
N ALA A 377 -7.94 14.39 -16.66
CA ALA A 377 -9.09 14.77 -15.85
C ALA A 377 -10.22 13.72 -15.87
N ALA A 378 -10.28 12.87 -16.89
CA ALA A 378 -11.20 11.74 -16.91
C ALA A 378 -10.51 10.44 -16.46
N LEU A 379 -9.60 9.87 -17.26
CA LEU A 379 -9.10 8.50 -17.02
C LEU A 379 -8.17 8.36 -15.82
N PHE A 380 -7.09 9.16 -15.74
CA PHE A 380 -6.16 9.10 -14.61
C PHE A 380 -6.88 9.44 -13.30
N ARG A 381 -7.62 10.55 -13.27
CA ARG A 381 -8.39 10.95 -12.08
C ARG A 381 -9.40 9.88 -11.65
N TYR A 382 -10.08 9.21 -12.58
CA TYR A 382 -10.99 8.10 -12.28
C TYR A 382 -10.26 6.91 -11.67
N CYS A 383 -9.20 6.46 -12.34
CA CYS A 383 -8.39 5.34 -11.88
C CYS A 383 -7.78 5.60 -10.49
N PHE A 384 -7.25 6.81 -10.27
CA PHE A 384 -6.69 7.21 -8.99
C PHE A 384 -7.74 7.20 -7.87
N LEU A 385 -8.94 7.73 -8.13
CA LEU A 385 -10.04 7.69 -7.17
C LEU A 385 -10.51 6.27 -6.83
N LEU A 386 -10.53 5.36 -7.82
CA LEU A 386 -10.81 3.95 -7.58
C LEU A 386 -9.80 3.33 -6.63
N HIS A 387 -8.49 3.48 -6.89
CA HIS A 387 -7.46 2.95 -6.00
C HIS A 387 -7.52 3.53 -4.59
N SER A 388 -7.76 4.84 -4.45
CA SER A 388 -8.01 5.48 -3.15
C SER A 388 -9.12 4.77 -2.38
N THR A 389 -10.23 4.44 -3.05
CA THR A 389 -11.36 3.75 -2.40
C THR A 389 -11.04 2.28 -2.13
N TRP A 390 -10.39 1.60 -3.06
CA TRP A 390 -10.01 0.19 -2.92
C TRP A 390 -8.97 -0.06 -1.84
N PHE A 391 -8.17 0.94 -1.47
CA PHE A 391 -7.31 0.86 -0.30
C PHE A 391 -8.09 0.74 1.01
N ILE A 392 -9.33 1.24 1.08
CA ILE A 392 -10.18 1.00 2.25
C ILE A 392 -10.53 -0.48 2.37
N ASN A 393 -10.88 -1.13 1.27
CA ASN A 393 -11.22 -2.56 1.27
C ASN A 393 -10.01 -3.46 1.56
N SER A 394 -8.79 -3.05 1.18
CA SER A 394 -7.58 -3.86 1.33
C SER A 394 -6.70 -3.40 2.50
N VAL A 395 -6.03 -2.25 2.37
CA VAL A 395 -5.07 -1.75 3.38
C VAL A 395 -5.75 -1.52 4.73
N ALA A 396 -6.96 -0.96 4.75
CA ALA A 396 -7.67 -0.68 6.00
C ALA A 396 -8.25 -1.94 6.70
N HIS A 397 -7.97 -3.13 6.19
CA HIS A 397 -8.23 -4.41 6.87
C HIS A 397 -6.95 -5.19 7.22
N MET A 398 -5.77 -4.70 6.82
CA MET A 398 -4.52 -5.45 6.91
C MET A 398 -3.43 -4.71 7.71
N PHE A 399 -3.28 -3.38 7.52
CA PHE A 399 -2.11 -2.63 8.00
C PHE A 399 -2.51 -1.44 8.87
N GLY A 400 -2.51 -1.64 10.20
CA GLY A 400 -2.88 -0.60 11.16
C GLY A 400 -3.11 -1.10 12.58
N TYR A 401 -3.77 -0.30 13.41
CA TYR A 401 -4.08 -0.62 14.81
C TYR A 401 -5.58 -0.90 15.01
N LYS A 402 -5.94 -1.63 16.09
CA LYS A 402 -7.33 -1.99 16.39
C LYS A 402 -7.79 -1.51 17.77
N PRO A 403 -7.85 -0.18 17.99
CA PRO A 403 -8.12 0.37 19.32
C PRO A 403 -9.55 0.16 19.82
N TYR A 404 -10.53 -0.12 18.96
CA TYR A 404 -11.95 -0.22 19.34
C TYR A 404 -12.46 -1.67 19.42
N ASP A 405 -12.08 -2.51 18.46
CA ASP A 405 -12.37 -3.95 18.50
C ASP A 405 -11.25 -4.74 17.82
N SER A 406 -10.50 -5.51 18.60
CA SER A 406 -9.36 -6.31 18.14
C SER A 406 -9.76 -7.61 17.43
N ARG A 407 -11.03 -8.01 17.54
CA ARG A 407 -11.55 -9.29 17.02
C ARG A 407 -11.93 -9.25 15.55
N ILE A 408 -12.11 -8.05 15.00
CA ILE A 408 -12.45 -7.81 13.59
C ILE A 408 -11.19 -7.45 12.78
N THR A 409 -11.19 -7.64 11.46
CA THR A 409 -10.04 -7.29 10.60
C THR A 409 -9.80 -5.79 10.37
N PRO A 410 -10.83 -4.90 10.28
CA PRO A 410 -10.65 -3.47 10.06
C PRO A 410 -9.66 -2.83 11.05
N VAL A 411 -8.84 -1.93 10.53
CA VAL A 411 -7.78 -1.23 11.27
C VAL A 411 -7.90 0.28 11.10
N GLU A 412 -7.47 1.02 12.11
CA GLU A 412 -7.17 2.44 11.95
C GLU A 412 -5.87 2.59 11.15
N SER A 413 -5.82 3.51 10.19
CA SER A 413 -4.62 3.85 9.44
C SER A 413 -4.60 5.32 9.02
N VAL A 414 -3.51 6.03 9.33
CA VAL A 414 -3.31 7.42 8.89
C VAL A 414 -3.15 7.50 7.38
N TRP A 415 -2.52 6.51 6.75
CA TRP A 415 -2.30 6.49 5.31
C TRP A 415 -3.62 6.41 4.53
N THR A 416 -4.58 5.63 5.03
CA THR A 416 -5.92 5.56 4.42
C THR A 416 -6.75 6.82 4.71
N SER A 417 -6.50 7.51 5.82
CA SER A 417 -7.14 8.82 6.08
C SER A 417 -6.74 9.87 5.04
N VAL A 418 -5.47 9.88 4.64
CA VAL A 418 -4.93 10.82 3.63
C VAL A 418 -5.42 10.46 2.22
N THR A 419 -5.39 9.19 1.84
CA THR A 419 -5.75 8.76 0.48
C THR A 419 -7.25 8.70 0.21
N ALA A 420 -8.08 8.54 1.24
CA ALA A 420 -9.54 8.42 1.14
C ALA A 420 -10.31 9.50 1.92
N VAL A 421 -9.75 10.72 2.05
CA VAL A 421 -10.50 11.93 2.46
C VAL A 421 -11.23 11.78 3.81
N GLY A 422 -10.58 11.09 4.76
CA GLY A 422 -11.09 10.91 6.13
C GLY A 422 -11.60 9.52 6.51
N GLU A 423 -11.53 8.53 5.61
CA GLU A 423 -11.99 7.15 5.86
C GLU A 423 -10.96 6.23 6.52
N GLY A 424 -9.89 6.77 7.13
CA GLY A 424 -8.87 5.93 7.75
C GLY A 424 -9.20 5.42 9.14
N GLY A 425 -10.38 5.77 9.68
CA GLY A 425 -10.91 5.26 10.94
C GLY A 425 -11.63 3.91 10.80
N HIS A 426 -11.09 2.96 10.06
CA HIS A 426 -11.89 1.80 9.63
C HIS A 426 -12.24 0.82 10.77
N ASN A 427 -11.38 0.71 11.80
CA ASN A 427 -11.72 -0.06 13.01
C ASN A 427 -12.85 0.62 13.80
N PHE A 428 -12.79 1.94 13.95
CA PHE A 428 -13.87 2.73 14.55
C PHE A 428 -15.15 2.55 13.75
N HIS A 429 -15.06 2.68 12.43
CA HIS A 429 -16.18 2.62 11.53
C HIS A 429 -16.92 1.28 11.59
N HIS A 430 -16.20 0.16 11.54
CA HIS A 430 -16.84 -1.16 11.67
C HIS A 430 -17.40 -1.43 13.06
N THR A 431 -16.83 -0.81 14.10
CA THR A 431 -17.33 -0.93 15.47
C THR A 431 -18.59 -0.06 15.67
N PHE A 432 -18.63 1.12 15.05
CA PHE A 432 -19.68 2.13 15.19
C PHE A 432 -20.18 2.63 13.83
N PRO A 433 -20.82 1.76 13.01
CA PRO A 433 -21.10 2.05 11.60
C PRO A 433 -22.04 3.24 11.38
N GLN A 434 -22.88 3.57 12.36
CA GLN A 434 -23.83 4.67 12.27
C GLN A 434 -23.27 6.03 12.75
N ASP A 435 -22.02 6.10 13.21
CA ASP A 435 -21.40 7.36 13.57
C ASP A 435 -21.06 8.17 12.30
N TYR A 436 -21.63 9.37 12.16
CA TYR A 436 -21.46 10.20 10.95
C TYR A 436 -20.02 10.64 10.71
N ARG A 437 -19.19 10.60 11.75
CA ARG A 437 -17.77 10.96 11.63
C ARG A 437 -16.97 9.86 10.97
N ALA A 438 -17.42 8.60 11.03
CA ALA A 438 -16.70 7.38 10.63
C ALA A 438 -15.30 7.20 11.25
N SER A 439 -14.88 8.11 12.12
CA SER A 439 -13.61 8.10 12.83
C SER A 439 -13.78 8.97 14.07
N GLU A 440 -13.11 8.60 15.16
CA GLU A 440 -13.05 9.45 16.35
C GLU A 440 -12.29 10.77 16.08
N TYR A 441 -11.33 10.76 15.14
CA TYR A 441 -10.34 11.84 14.96
C TYR A 441 -10.76 12.91 13.93
N SER A 442 -12.07 13.19 13.92
CA SER A 442 -12.88 13.91 12.90
C SER A 442 -12.44 15.29 12.39
N LEU A 443 -11.39 15.94 12.90
CA LEU A 443 -11.14 17.36 12.57
C LEU A 443 -9.83 17.68 11.85
N LYS A 444 -8.74 16.91 12.03
CA LYS A 444 -7.45 17.26 11.39
C LYS A 444 -7.29 16.73 9.96
N LEU A 445 -7.92 15.60 9.63
CA LEU A 445 -7.78 14.93 8.31
C LEU A 445 -9.09 14.41 7.72
N ASN A 446 -10.24 14.63 8.37
CA ASN A 446 -11.53 14.11 7.93
C ASN A 446 -12.37 15.18 7.22
N TRP A 447 -11.94 15.49 6.00
CA TRP A 447 -12.58 16.47 5.11
C TRP A 447 -14.05 16.15 4.85
N THR A 448 -14.42 14.87 4.84
CA THR A 448 -15.82 14.44 4.72
C THR A 448 -16.66 14.93 5.90
N CYS A 449 -16.16 14.82 7.14
CA CYS A 449 -16.86 15.33 8.33
C CYS A 449 -17.03 16.85 8.24
N ILE A 450 -15.96 17.58 7.89
CA ILE A 450 -16.00 19.04 7.73
C ILE A 450 -17.04 19.45 6.67
N PHE A 451 -17.11 18.74 5.55
CA PHE A 451 -18.10 18.96 4.51
C PHE A 451 -19.53 18.79 5.05
N ILE A 452 -19.80 17.67 5.74
CA ILE A 452 -21.11 17.39 6.35
C ILE A 452 -21.47 18.49 7.37
N ASP A 453 -20.52 18.92 8.19
CA ASP A 453 -20.72 19.94 9.23
C ASP A 453 -21.00 21.32 8.65
N ALA A 454 -20.32 21.70 7.56
CA ALA A 454 -20.58 22.96 6.85
C ALA A 454 -22.02 23.00 6.31
N PHE A 455 -22.51 21.89 5.75
CA PHE A 455 -23.90 21.80 5.28
C PHE A 455 -24.91 21.68 6.42
N ALA A 456 -24.51 21.16 7.57
CA ALA A 456 -25.33 21.19 8.78
C ALA A 456 -25.49 22.62 9.31
N ALA A 457 -24.44 23.43 9.27
CA ALA A 457 -24.47 24.83 9.71
C ALA A 457 -25.46 25.70 8.92
N ILE A 458 -25.70 25.36 7.64
CA ILE A 458 -26.70 26.04 6.80
C ILE A 458 -28.07 25.32 6.77
N GLY A 459 -28.26 24.30 7.62
CA GLY A 459 -29.54 23.58 7.77
C GLY A 459 -29.87 22.57 6.68
N TRP A 460 -28.91 22.20 5.81
CA TRP A 460 -29.13 21.18 4.78
C TRP A 460 -28.95 19.76 5.28
N VAL A 461 -28.12 19.60 6.31
CA VAL A 461 -27.88 18.34 7.04
C VAL A 461 -28.41 18.46 8.47
N TYR A 462 -29.03 17.40 8.97
CA TYR A 462 -29.58 17.33 10.32
C TYR A 462 -29.52 15.89 10.86
N ASP A 463 -29.83 15.70 12.15
CA ASP A 463 -29.87 14.37 12.79
C ASP A 463 -28.55 13.58 12.64
N ARG A 464 -27.41 14.29 12.75
CA ARG A 464 -26.07 13.68 12.73
C ARG A 464 -25.88 12.80 13.96
N LYS A 465 -25.68 11.51 13.75
CA LYS A 465 -25.52 10.53 14.84
C LYS A 465 -24.06 10.43 15.25
N SER A 466 -23.76 10.68 16.52
CA SER A 466 -22.44 10.48 17.10
C SER A 466 -22.52 9.57 18.32
N VAL A 467 -21.61 8.62 18.41
CA VAL A 467 -21.47 7.74 19.58
C VAL A 467 -20.84 8.53 20.74
N SER A 468 -21.42 8.36 21.94
CA SER A 468 -20.96 9.00 23.17
C SER A 468 -19.56 8.50 23.57
N GLU A 469 -18.72 9.41 24.09
CA GLU A 469 -17.37 9.09 24.57
C GLU A 469 -17.34 7.98 25.62
N GLU A 470 -18.34 7.94 26.51
CA GLU A 470 -18.45 6.89 27.53
C GLU A 470 -18.59 5.48 26.91
N TYR A 471 -19.42 5.36 25.87
CA TYR A 471 -19.61 4.10 25.16
C TYR A 471 -18.34 3.69 24.39
N ILE A 472 -17.67 4.65 23.74
CA ILE A 472 -16.41 4.39 23.04
C ILE A 472 -15.35 3.87 24.02
N LYS A 473 -15.15 4.56 25.16
CA LYS A 473 -14.22 4.12 26.22
C LYS A 473 -14.50 2.70 26.70
N ARG A 474 -15.79 2.39 26.94
CA ARG A 474 -16.21 1.07 27.41
C ARG A 474 -15.93 -0.02 26.38
N GLN A 475 -16.19 0.26 25.10
CA GLN A 475 -15.92 -0.67 24.01
C GLN A 475 -14.42 -0.91 23.84
N CYS A 476 -13.61 0.16 23.81
CA CYS A 476 -12.15 0.07 23.78
C CYS A 476 -11.61 -0.78 24.93
N ALA A 477 -12.04 -0.50 26.17
CA ALA A 477 -11.56 -1.22 27.35
C ALA A 477 -11.94 -2.71 27.32
N LYS A 478 -13.08 -3.06 26.72
CA LYS A 478 -13.61 -4.42 26.74
C LYS A 478 -13.12 -5.30 25.59
N TYR A 479 -12.98 -4.73 24.38
CA TYR A 479 -12.71 -5.50 23.16
C TYR A 479 -11.57 -4.95 22.31
N GLY A 480 -11.13 -3.72 22.56
CA GLY A 480 -10.10 -3.04 21.77
C GLY A 480 -8.70 -3.14 22.36
N GLU A 481 -7.85 -2.22 21.90
CA GLU A 481 -6.48 -2.02 22.37
C GLU A 481 -6.35 -0.58 22.92
N PRO A 482 -6.76 -0.31 24.17
CA PRO A 482 -6.86 1.06 24.72
C PRO A 482 -5.57 1.88 24.58
N ASP A 483 -4.42 1.24 24.81
CA ASP A 483 -3.09 1.87 24.71
C ASP A 483 -2.74 2.33 23.29
N LYS A 484 -3.46 1.85 22.27
CA LYS A 484 -3.28 2.23 20.87
C LYS A 484 -4.27 3.28 20.40
N ARG A 485 -5.30 3.63 21.18
CA ARG A 485 -6.32 4.65 20.83
C ARG A 485 -5.66 5.97 20.44
N HIS A 486 -4.67 6.43 21.22
CA HIS A 486 -3.99 7.70 20.96
C HIS A 486 -2.67 7.60 20.17
N LYS A 487 -2.20 6.39 19.82
CA LYS A 487 -0.89 6.22 19.15
C LYS A 487 -0.80 6.89 17.78
N TRP A 488 -1.91 7.14 17.11
CA TRP A 488 -1.89 7.86 15.84
C TRP A 488 -1.71 9.38 16.01
N SER A 489 -2.15 9.95 17.13
CA SER A 489 -2.05 11.39 17.39
C SER A 489 -0.62 11.89 17.58
N SER A 490 0.36 11.00 17.80
CA SER A 490 1.78 11.35 17.86
C SER A 490 2.45 11.46 16.49
N TYR A 491 1.79 11.04 15.41
CA TYR A 491 2.31 11.14 14.03
C TYR A 491 1.78 12.36 13.26
N LEU A 492 0.93 13.19 13.88
CA LEU A 492 0.31 14.41 13.34
C LEU A 492 0.53 15.57 14.32
#